data_AF-A0A845LXX0-F1
#
_entry.id   AF-A0A845LXX0-F1
#
_cell.length_a   1.000
_cell.length_b   1.000
_cell.length_c   1.000
_cell.angle_alpha   90.00
_cell.angle_beta   90.00
_cell.angle_gamma   90.00
#
_symmetry.space_group_name_H-M   'P 1'
#
loop_
_entity.id
_entity.type
_entity.pdbx_description
1 polymer ?
#
loop_
_entity_poly.entity_id
_entity_poly.type
_entity_poly.pdbx_seq_one_letter_code
_entity_poly.pdbx_strand_id
1 'polypeptide(L)'
;MELVKVTEKKYSIVFYGEKVWKMTHKNFLNSRKFYGMTTKEFEKCFICEKTIDLDEVPIFIKVKGVGNRFACRKCAEKNSKNATK
;
A
#
# COMPACT_ATOMS: atom_id res chain seq x y z
N MET A 1 27.35 -22.06 -10.82
CA MET A 1 25.94 -22.22 -11.22
C MET A 1 25.11 -21.75 -10.04
N GLU A 2 24.48 -20.58 -10.14
CA GLU A 2 23.66 -20.03 -9.05
C GLU A 2 22.21 -20.46 -9.24
N LEU A 3 21.62 -21.03 -8.19
CA LEU A 3 20.23 -21.46 -8.18
C LEU A 3 19.40 -20.36 -7.50
N VAL A 4 18.58 -19.64 -8.28
CA VAL A 4 17.65 -18.64 -7.76
C VAL A 4 16.26 -19.27 -7.60
N LYS A 5 15.79 -19.38 -6.35
CA LYS A 5 14.43 -19.86 -6.07
C LYS A 5 13.44 -18.71 -6.15
N VAL A 6 12.67 -18.64 -7.24
CA VAL A 6 11.56 -17.70 -7.39
C VAL A 6 10.34 -18.27 -6.66
N THR A 7 9.75 -17.49 -5.75
CA THR A 7 8.54 -17.89 -5.01
C THR A 7 7.42 -16.92 -5.33
N GLU A 8 6.36 -17.39 -5.99
CA GLU A 8 5.19 -16.58 -6.29
C GLU A 8 4.22 -16.57 -5.10
N LYS A 9 3.91 -15.38 -4.57
CA LYS A 9 2.90 -15.21 -3.53
C LYS A 9 1.67 -14.51 -4.11
N LYS A 10 0.53 -15.19 -4.05
CA LYS A 10 -0.77 -14.61 -4.44
C LYS A 10 -1.42 -13.96 -3.23
N TYR A 11 -1.79 -12.69 -3.36
CA TYR A 11 -2.49 -11.94 -2.32
C TYR A 11 -3.88 -11.54 -2.80
N SER A 12 -4.88 -11.67 -1.92
CA SER A 12 -6.19 -11.07 -2.11
C SER A 12 -6.18 -9.68 -1.50
N ILE A 13 -6.41 -8.65 -2.33
CA ILE A 13 -6.31 -7.24 -1.95
C ILE A 13 -7.68 -6.58 -2.12
N VAL A 14 -8.14 -5.92 -1.06
CA VAL A 14 -9.34 -5.07 -1.08
C VAL A 14 -8.90 -3.62 -1.11
N PHE A 15 -9.36 -2.88 -2.12
CA PHE A 15 -9.12 -1.44 -2.25
C PHE A 15 -10.23 -0.66 -1.56
N TYR A 16 -9.86 0.21 -0.62
CA TYR A 16 -10.78 1.19 -0.07
C TYR A 16 -10.62 2.46 -0.90
N GLY A 17 -11.72 2.91 -1.51
CA GLY A 17 -11.69 4.07 -2.39
C GLY A 17 -11.19 5.34 -1.69
N GLU A 18 -10.87 6.36 -2.49
CA GLU A 18 -10.30 7.65 -2.05
C GLU A 18 -11.13 8.38 -0.98
N LYS A 19 -12.40 8.03 -0.80
CA LYS A 19 -13.27 8.65 0.21
C LYS A 19 -12.99 8.18 1.64
N VAL A 20 -12.39 7.00 1.82
CA VAL A 20 -12.15 6.40 3.14
C VAL A 20 -10.92 6.97 3.83
N TRP A 21 -9.90 7.33 3.04
CA TRP A 21 -8.63 7.82 3.55
C TRP A 21 -8.29 9.19 2.96
N LYS A 22 -8.24 10.22 3.82
CA LYS A 22 -7.99 11.63 3.40
C LYS A 22 -6.71 12.22 3.97
N MET A 23 -5.93 11.42 4.68
CA MET A 23 -4.70 11.89 5.32
C MET A 23 -3.50 11.69 4.39
N THR A 24 -2.68 12.73 4.24
CA THR A 24 -1.41 12.63 3.49
C THR A 24 -0.48 11.60 4.10
N HIS A 25 0.38 11.03 3.26
CA HIS A 25 1.34 10.04 3.69
C HIS A 25 2.24 10.58 4.83
N LYS A 26 2.73 11.83 4.71
CA LYS A 26 3.52 12.51 5.73
C LYS A 26 2.82 12.55 7.08
N ASN A 27 1.56 12.99 7.11
CA ASN A 27 0.80 13.13 8.36
C ASN A 27 0.55 11.76 9.01
N PHE A 28 0.30 10.72 8.20
CA PHE A 28 0.19 9.36 8.71
C PHE A 28 1.49 8.86 9.35
N LEU A 29 2.61 9.01 8.65
CA LEU A 29 3.91 8.55 9.15
C LEU A 29 4.30 9.30 10.42
N ASN A 30 4.09 10.62 10.46
CA ASN A 30 4.35 11.43 11.64
C ASN A 30 3.47 11.01 12.82
N SER A 31 2.19 10.76 12.60
CA SER A 31 1.28 10.24 13.64
C SER A 31 1.76 8.89 14.18
N ARG A 32 2.11 7.93 13.32
CA ARG A 32 2.65 6.64 13.77
C ARG A 32 3.95 6.79 14.54
N LYS A 33 4.89 7.61 14.06
CA LYS A 33 6.15 7.89 14.76
C LYS A 33 5.90 8.52 16.13
N PHE A 34 4.95 9.43 16.23
CA PHE A 34 4.55 10.06 17.49
C PHE A 34 4.07 9.01 18.51
N TYR A 35 3.31 8.00 18.07
CA TYR A 35 2.90 6.87 18.90
C TYR A 35 3.93 5.73 19.02
N GLY A 36 5.17 5.93 18.57
CA GLY A 36 6.23 4.90 18.63
C GLY A 36 5.98 3.68 17.74
N MET A 37 5.09 3.78 16.76
CA MET A 37 4.73 2.67 15.87
C MET A 37 5.64 2.62 14.63
N THR A 38 5.82 1.42 14.08
CA THR A 38 6.60 1.21 12.86
C THR A 38 5.92 1.84 11.64
N THR A 39 6.71 2.48 10.77
CA THR A 39 6.25 3.07 9.51
C THR A 39 6.69 2.31 8.27
N LYS A 40 7.69 1.43 8.39
CA LYS A 40 8.34 0.73 7.27
C LYS A 40 7.36 0.10 6.27
N GLU A 41 6.28 -0.46 6.78
CA GLU A 41 5.28 -1.17 5.99
C GLU A 41 4.35 -0.27 5.16
N PHE A 42 4.39 1.04 5.43
CA PHE A 42 3.54 2.05 4.80
C PHE A 42 4.34 3.03 3.94
N GLU A 43 5.67 3.03 4.04
CA GLU A 43 6.56 3.92 3.27
C GLU A 43 6.58 3.61 1.76
N LYS A 44 6.25 2.37 1.40
CA LYS A 44 6.27 1.88 0.01
C LYS A 44 4.91 1.34 -0.39
N CYS A 45 4.60 1.44 -1.68
CA CYS A 45 3.46 0.79 -2.28
C CYS A 45 3.60 -0.73 -2.16
N PHE A 46 2.60 -1.39 -1.60
CA PHE A 46 2.62 -2.85 -1.44
C PHE A 46 2.68 -3.61 -2.78
N ILE A 47 2.19 -3.00 -3.87
CA ILE A 47 2.04 -3.66 -5.17
C ILE A 47 3.29 -3.51 -6.04
N CYS A 48 3.92 -2.34 -6.04
CA CYS A 48 5.08 -2.05 -6.91
C CYS A 48 6.34 -1.64 -6.16
N GLU A 49 6.30 -1.65 -4.83
CA GLU A 49 7.41 -1.37 -3.91
C GLU A 49 8.07 0.02 -4.07
N LYS A 50 7.48 0.88 -4.90
CA LYS A 50 7.92 2.28 -5.03
C LYS A 50 7.57 3.06 -3.78
N THR A 51 8.47 3.94 -3.36
CA THR A 51 8.23 4.90 -2.28
C THR A 51 7.04 5.77 -2.64
N ILE A 52 6.13 5.94 -1.69
CA ILE A 52 4.98 6.82 -1.85
C ILE A 52 5.41 8.24 -1.47
N ASP A 53 5.03 9.21 -2.30
CA ASP A 53 5.32 10.62 -2.02
C ASP A 53 4.70 11.06 -0.69
N LEU A 54 5.38 11.92 0.04
CA LEU A 54 4.96 12.36 1.36
C LEU A 54 3.73 13.27 1.31
N ASP A 55 3.58 14.05 0.24
CA ASP A 55 2.48 14.99 0.07
C ASP A 55 1.28 14.36 -0.67
N GLU A 56 1.44 13.15 -1.20
CA GLU A 56 0.34 12.37 -1.78
C GLU A 56 -0.55 11.76 -0.68
N VAL A 57 -1.85 11.67 -0.96
CA VAL A 57 -2.78 10.85 -0.17
C VAL A 57 -2.72 9.41 -0.71
N PRO A 58 -2.14 8.46 0.03
CA PRO A 58 -2.02 7.09 -0.42
C PRO A 58 -3.39 6.41 -0.48
N ILE A 59 -3.50 5.37 -1.30
CA ILE A 59 -4.70 4.54 -1.35
C ILE A 59 -4.59 3.45 -0.28
N PHE A 60 -5.56 3.45 0.62
CA PHE A 60 -5.64 2.45 1.67
C PHE A 60 -6.14 1.11 1.12
N ILE A 61 -5.40 0.05 1.42
CA ILE A 61 -5.73 -1.31 0.98
C ILE A 61 -5.66 -2.27 2.16
N LYS A 62 -6.50 -3.31 2.13
CA LYS A 62 -6.40 -4.45 3.04
C LYS A 62 -5.96 -5.67 2.27
N VAL A 63 -4.83 -6.23 2.69
CA VAL A 63 -4.26 -7.42 2.11
C VAL A 63 -4.61 -8.59 3.03
N LYS A 64 -5.36 -9.57 2.53
CA LYS A 64 -5.79 -10.73 3.32
C LYS A 64 -4.54 -11.51 3.80
N GLY A 65 -4.45 -11.74 5.11
CA GLY A 65 -3.32 -12.44 5.73
C GLY A 65 -2.09 -11.59 6.04
N VAL A 66 -2.06 -10.31 5.62
CA VAL A 66 -0.96 -9.37 5.94
C VAL A 66 -1.46 -8.19 6.77
N GLY A 67 -2.65 -7.69 6.46
CA GLY A 67 -3.27 -6.55 7.14
C GLY A 67 -3.33 -5.30 6.26
N ASN A 68 -3.34 -4.14 6.91
CA ASN A 68 -3.53 -2.86 6.25
C ASN A 68 -2.22 -2.36 5.66
N ARG A 69 -2.28 -1.87 4.42
CA ARG A 69 -1.14 -1.37 3.64
C ARG A 69 -1.55 -0.17 2.79
N PHE A 70 -0.57 0.48 2.17
CA PHE A 70 -0.81 1.50 1.17
C PHE A 70 -0.43 1.04 -0.24
N ALA A 71 -1.17 1.57 -1.21
CA ALA A 71 -0.86 1.50 -2.63
C ALA A 71 -0.73 2.92 -3.19
N CYS A 72 0.16 3.11 -4.16
CA CYS A 72 0.22 4.35 -4.92
C CYS A 72 -1.00 4.46 -5.86
N ARG A 73 -1.39 5.70 -6.20
CA ARG A 73 -2.55 5.95 -7.06
C ARG A 73 -2.51 5.15 -8.37
N LYS A 74 -1.37 5.10 -9.06
CA LYS A 74 -1.20 4.34 -10.31
C LYS A 74 -1.53 2.85 -10.19
N CYS A 75 -1.13 2.21 -9.08
CA CYS A 75 -1.43 0.81 -8.84
C CYS A 75 -2.90 0.61 -8.47
N ALA A 76 -3.48 1.55 -7.72
CA ALA A 76 -4.90 1.52 -7.42
C ALA A 76 -5.75 1.67 -8.68
N GLU A 77 -5.45 2.63 -9.57
CA GLU A 77 -6.20 2.86 -10.81
C GLU A 77 -6.16 1.66 -11.77
N LYS A 78 -5.00 0.98 -11.87
CA LYS A 78 -4.87 -0.23 -12.70
C LYS A 78 -5.73 -1.38 -12.19
N ASN A 79 -5.86 -1.51 -10.86
CA ASN A 79 -6.56 -2.62 -10.24
C ASN A 79 -8.04 -2.31 -9.93
N SER A 80 -8.40 -1.04 -9.75
CA SER A 80 -9.79 -0.60 -9.58
C SER A 80 -10.58 -0.71 -10.88
N LYS A 81 -9.94 -0.50 -12.04
CA LYS A 81 -10.54 -0.77 -13.36
C LYS A 81 -10.86 -2.25 -13.60
N ASN A 82 -10.29 -3.16 -12.82
CA ASN A 82 -10.60 -4.60 -12.86
C ASN A 82 -11.62 -5.04 -11.82
N ALA A 83 -12.13 -4.13 -10.97
CA ALA A 83 -13.16 -4.44 -9.97
C ALA A 83 -14.60 -4.22 -10.50
N THR A 84 -14.76 -3.81 -11.77
CA THR A 84 -16.06 -3.52 -12.40
C THR A 84 -16.30 -4.35 -13.67
N LYS A 85 -15.92 -5.63 -13.66
CA LYS A 85 -16.36 -6.59 -14.69
C LYS A 85 -16.79 -7.90 -14.05
#